data_AF-A0AAE0KV93-F1
#
_entry.id   AF-A0AAE0KV93-F1
#
_cell.length_a   1.000
_cell.length_b   1.000
_cell.length_c   1.000
_cell.angle_alpha   90.00
_cell.angle_beta   90.00
_cell.angle_gamma   90.00
#
_symmetry.space_group_name_H-M   'P 1'
#
loop_
_entity.id
_entity.type
_entity.pdbx_description
1 polymer ?
#
loop_
_entity_poly.entity_id
_entity_poly.type
_entity_poly.pdbx_seq_one_letter_code
_entity_poly.pdbx_strand_id
1 'polypeptide(L)'
;MHQLRKLTQRRRKSSDPNPPPVVKEAPVTPTGESADASETSQPAATDLARYQIQALSPAHRPLLVFVNGRSGGHQGAELCKRLRCMLNPLQVVELPLAQPQPALRLFLSVMRLRILVAGGDGTVAWVLSALDEVRQEMPNVPAPPVAVLPLGTGNDLARVLGWAAKAGWGLEPANVDLTRVMRDVERSTVALLDRWQVTFSPHDQQPNASGQRILNNYYGVGVDAKVAFMMHSLRETYPTAFKSQVGNKLWYTGMGASESLVHSCSSLFKHLQIECDGEVLELPEHVEGILVLNITSFMEWTAAALQVRKRAPFLIQRRVTAERITNEAARLKLRFDSAERPKVSSAA
;
A
#
# COMPACT_ATOMS: atom_id res chain seq x y z
N MET A 1 -8.42 -8.41 -21.82
CA MET A 1 -9.49 -8.10 -20.83
C MET A 1 -10.86 -7.95 -21.51
N HIS A 2 -11.55 -9.05 -21.85
CA HIS A 2 -12.93 -8.97 -22.36
C HIS A 2 -13.90 -8.89 -21.16
N GLN A 3 -14.86 -7.97 -21.25
CA GLN A 3 -15.68 -7.53 -20.12
C GLN A 3 -16.67 -8.61 -19.65
N LEU A 4 -16.66 -8.90 -18.35
CA LEU A 4 -17.68 -9.69 -17.62
C LEU A 4 -18.98 -8.88 -17.45
N ARG A 5 -19.51 -8.26 -18.51
CA ARG A 5 -20.55 -7.21 -18.43
C ARG A 5 -21.95 -7.60 -18.91
N LYS A 6 -22.35 -8.88 -18.88
CA LYS A 6 -23.74 -9.24 -19.19
C LYS A 6 -24.29 -10.30 -18.24
N LEU A 7 -24.70 -9.89 -17.04
CA LEU A 7 -25.51 -10.73 -16.14
C LEU A 7 -26.62 -9.94 -15.40
N THR A 8 -27.26 -8.98 -16.08
CA THR A 8 -28.55 -8.42 -15.62
C THR A 8 -29.38 -7.96 -16.82
N GLN A 9 -30.07 -8.88 -17.50
CA GLN A 9 -31.25 -8.52 -18.29
C GLN A 9 -32.24 -9.68 -18.42
N ARG A 10 -33.50 -9.34 -18.15
CA ARG A 10 -34.68 -10.18 -18.10
C ARG A 10 -34.97 -10.79 -19.49
N ARG A 11 -35.16 -12.11 -19.53
CA ARG A 11 -35.70 -12.97 -20.61
C ARG A 11 -36.09 -12.29 -21.94
N ARG A 12 -35.38 -12.64 -23.03
CA ARG A 12 -36.00 -12.90 -24.34
C ARG A 12 -35.46 -14.22 -24.91
N LYS A 13 -36.38 -15.04 -25.42
CA LYS A 13 -36.14 -16.34 -26.06
C LYS A 13 -35.41 -16.15 -27.39
N SER A 14 -34.26 -16.80 -27.57
CA SER A 14 -33.88 -17.47 -28.83
C SER A 14 -32.66 -18.35 -28.60
N SER A 15 -32.66 -19.50 -29.27
CA SER A 15 -31.70 -20.61 -29.24
C SER A 15 -30.27 -20.22 -29.61
N ASP A 16 -29.30 -20.53 -28.74
CA ASP A 16 -27.87 -20.56 -29.03
C ASP A 16 -27.28 -21.82 -28.37
N PRO A 17 -26.45 -22.66 -29.02
CA PRO A 17 -26.12 -24.01 -28.55
C PRO A 17 -25.01 -24.08 -27.49
N ASN A 18 -24.57 -22.97 -26.90
CA ASN A 18 -23.56 -22.99 -25.83
C ASN A 18 -23.83 -21.91 -24.76
N PRO A 19 -24.39 -22.26 -23.59
CA PRO A 19 -24.64 -21.29 -22.53
C PRO A 19 -23.34 -20.87 -21.82
N PRO A 20 -23.15 -19.57 -21.51
CA PRO A 20 -22.04 -19.10 -20.69
C PRO A 20 -22.24 -19.46 -19.21
N PRO A 21 -21.15 -19.51 -18.42
CA PRO A 21 -21.18 -20.05 -17.06
C PRO A 21 -21.91 -19.10 -16.09
N VAL A 22 -22.73 -19.70 -15.21
CA VAL A 22 -23.69 -19.03 -14.31
C VAL A 22 -23.19 -19.03 -12.87
N VAL A 23 -22.92 -17.86 -12.27
CA VAL A 23 -22.71 -17.76 -10.81
C VAL A 23 -24.00 -18.20 -10.10
N LYS A 24 -23.94 -19.27 -9.30
CA LYS A 24 -25.09 -19.78 -8.56
C LYS A 24 -25.03 -19.30 -7.11
N GLU A 25 -26.11 -18.71 -6.64
CA GLU A 25 -26.37 -18.55 -5.21
C GLU A 25 -26.65 -19.93 -4.60
N ALA A 26 -26.13 -20.20 -3.40
CA ALA A 26 -26.48 -21.41 -2.67
C ALA A 26 -27.97 -21.35 -2.23
N PRO A 27 -28.70 -22.48 -2.23
CA PRO A 27 -30.10 -22.49 -1.81
C PRO A 27 -30.23 -22.15 -0.32
N VAL A 28 -31.10 -21.20 0.02
CA VAL A 28 -31.48 -20.88 1.40
C VAL A 28 -32.81 -21.59 1.70
N THR A 29 -32.81 -22.48 2.68
CA THR A 29 -34.03 -23.03 3.29
C THR A 29 -34.75 -21.95 4.09
N PRO A 30 -36.06 -21.70 3.87
CA PRO A 30 -36.79 -20.68 4.61
C PRO A 30 -37.25 -21.24 5.97
N THR A 31 -36.80 -20.63 7.05
CA THR A 31 -37.48 -20.68 8.35
C THR A 31 -38.05 -19.29 8.63
N GLY A 32 -39.34 -19.23 8.90
CA GLY A 32 -40.13 -18.00 8.91
C GLY A 32 -40.12 -17.19 10.22
N GLU A 33 -40.86 -16.09 10.14
CA GLU A 33 -41.31 -15.15 11.19
C GLU A 33 -40.24 -14.20 11.74
N SER A 34 -40.50 -12.92 12.03
CA SER A 34 -41.62 -11.98 11.83
C SER A 34 -41.07 -10.54 11.99
N ALA A 35 -41.82 -9.54 11.54
CA ALA A 35 -41.41 -8.14 11.46
C ALA A 35 -41.35 -7.43 12.83
N ASP A 36 -40.34 -6.58 13.07
CA ASP A 36 -40.44 -5.11 13.21
C ASP A 36 -39.08 -4.50 13.66
N ALA A 37 -38.95 -3.18 13.54
CA ALA A 37 -37.92 -2.27 14.05
C ALA A 37 -36.85 -1.76 13.06
N SER A 38 -36.98 -0.47 12.81
CA SER A 38 -36.06 0.45 12.16
C SER A 38 -34.71 0.54 12.86
N GLU A 39 -33.63 0.10 12.19
CA GLU A 39 -32.27 0.49 12.53
C GLU A 39 -31.45 0.78 11.27
N THR A 40 -30.69 1.86 11.36
CA THR A 40 -29.85 2.47 10.33
C THR A 40 -28.69 1.53 10.00
N SER A 41 -28.81 0.76 8.92
CA SER A 41 -27.83 -0.27 8.57
C SER A 41 -26.61 0.30 7.83
N GLN A 42 -25.45 0.13 8.46
CA GLN A 42 -24.14 0.21 7.82
C GLN A 42 -24.05 -0.86 6.70
N PRO A 43 -23.47 -0.59 5.52
CA PRO A 43 -23.43 -1.58 4.45
C PRO A 43 -22.40 -2.69 4.73
N ALA A 44 -22.93 -3.84 5.17
CA ALA A 44 -22.52 -5.24 5.01
C ALA A 44 -21.04 -5.56 4.72
N ALA A 45 -20.32 -5.97 5.77
CA ALA A 45 -19.11 -6.78 5.66
C ALA A 45 -19.39 -8.30 5.59
N THR A 46 -20.63 -8.74 5.34
CA THR A 46 -21.10 -10.10 5.72
C THR A 46 -21.61 -10.99 4.58
N ASP A 47 -21.25 -10.80 3.31
CA ASP A 47 -21.89 -11.57 2.23
C ASP A 47 -20.96 -12.11 1.14
N LEU A 48 -19.64 -12.08 1.33
CA LEU A 48 -18.73 -12.66 0.33
C LEU A 48 -18.66 -14.20 0.39
N ALA A 49 -18.98 -14.80 1.54
CA ALA A 49 -18.90 -16.24 1.76
C ALA A 49 -19.91 -17.05 0.93
N ARG A 50 -21.01 -16.44 0.47
CA ARG A 50 -22.01 -17.11 -0.39
C ARG A 50 -21.60 -17.20 -1.86
N TYR A 51 -20.52 -16.54 -2.26
CA TYR A 51 -20.09 -16.51 -3.65
C TYR A 51 -18.98 -17.52 -3.90
N GLN A 52 -19.07 -18.19 -5.06
CA GLN A 52 -18.01 -19.04 -5.57
C GLN A 52 -17.59 -18.53 -6.96
N ILE A 53 -16.28 -18.37 -7.16
CA ILE A 53 -15.74 -17.99 -8.47
C ILE A 53 -15.74 -19.22 -9.37
N GLN A 54 -16.40 -19.11 -10.53
CA GLN A 54 -16.38 -20.17 -11.52
C GLN A 54 -15.01 -20.31 -12.17
N ALA A 55 -14.67 -21.54 -12.57
CA ALA A 55 -13.44 -21.80 -13.29
C ALA A 55 -13.34 -20.92 -14.55
N LEU A 56 -12.30 -20.10 -14.62
CA LEU A 56 -12.02 -19.25 -15.76
C LEU A 56 -11.04 -19.97 -16.70
N SER A 57 -11.19 -19.76 -18.00
CA SER A 57 -10.25 -20.32 -18.98
C SER A 57 -8.81 -19.84 -18.67
N PRO A 58 -7.80 -20.72 -18.77
CA PRO A 58 -6.41 -20.39 -18.47
C PRO A 58 -5.84 -19.23 -19.30
N ALA A 59 -6.47 -18.88 -20.43
CA ALA A 59 -6.08 -17.75 -21.27
C ALA A 59 -6.31 -16.39 -20.59
N HIS A 60 -7.21 -16.31 -19.60
CA HIS A 60 -7.58 -15.06 -18.93
C HIS A 60 -6.57 -14.64 -17.85
N ARG A 61 -6.56 -13.34 -17.56
CA ARG A 61 -5.81 -12.72 -16.45
C ARG A 61 -6.79 -11.89 -15.61
N PRO A 62 -7.46 -12.51 -14.63
CA PRO A 62 -8.48 -11.84 -13.81
C PRO A 62 -7.86 -10.71 -12.99
N LEU A 63 -8.64 -9.65 -12.73
CA LEU A 63 -8.19 -8.49 -11.98
C LEU A 63 -9.01 -8.32 -10.70
N LEU A 64 -8.34 -8.14 -9.57
CA LEU A 64 -8.93 -7.68 -8.32
C LEU A 64 -8.41 -6.27 -8.03
N VAL A 65 -9.28 -5.34 -7.68
CA VAL A 65 -8.94 -3.93 -7.50
C VAL A 65 -9.28 -3.47 -6.08
N PHE A 66 -8.30 -2.88 -5.40
CA PHE A 66 -8.47 -2.17 -4.14
C PHE A 66 -8.32 -0.68 -4.39
N VAL A 67 -9.28 0.13 -3.94
CA VAL A 67 -9.26 1.58 -4.13
C VAL A 67 -9.40 2.27 -2.79
N ASN A 68 -8.45 3.09 -2.39
CA ASN A 68 -8.60 3.93 -1.22
C ASN A 68 -9.45 5.17 -1.57
N GLY A 69 -10.70 5.18 -1.12
CA GLY A 69 -11.67 6.25 -1.37
C GLY A 69 -11.26 7.61 -0.81
N ARG A 70 -10.37 7.64 0.21
CA ARG A 70 -9.80 8.88 0.78
C ARG A 70 -8.60 9.41 0.00
N SER A 71 -7.97 8.59 -0.83
CA SER A 71 -6.79 9.00 -1.62
C SER A 71 -7.14 9.93 -2.78
N GLY A 72 -6.16 10.71 -3.25
CA GLY A 72 -6.31 11.60 -4.40
C GLY A 72 -7.24 12.79 -4.17
N GLY A 73 -7.37 13.30 -2.94
CA GLY A 73 -8.27 14.41 -2.62
C GLY A 73 -9.77 14.03 -2.73
N HIS A 74 -10.11 12.81 -2.28
CA HIS A 74 -11.44 12.18 -2.38
C HIS A 74 -11.86 11.75 -3.80
N GLN A 75 -10.95 11.73 -4.76
CA GLN A 75 -11.24 11.21 -6.10
C GLN A 75 -11.26 9.67 -6.15
N GLY A 76 -10.74 8.98 -5.12
CA GLY A 76 -10.77 7.52 -5.03
C GLY A 76 -12.19 6.94 -5.07
N ALA A 77 -13.17 7.62 -4.45
CA ALA A 77 -14.57 7.18 -4.47
C ALA A 77 -15.15 7.21 -5.90
N GLU A 78 -14.85 8.26 -6.67
CA GLU A 78 -15.30 8.36 -8.07
C GLU A 78 -14.62 7.32 -8.97
N LEU A 79 -13.32 7.12 -8.78
CA LEU A 79 -12.58 6.04 -9.44
C LEU A 79 -13.22 4.67 -9.16
N CYS A 80 -13.60 4.42 -7.90
CA CYS A 80 -14.25 3.17 -7.50
C CYS A 80 -15.58 2.96 -8.25
N LYS A 81 -16.42 4.00 -8.36
CA LYS A 81 -17.66 3.95 -9.15
C LYS A 81 -17.38 3.61 -10.61
N ARG A 82 -16.43 4.29 -11.25
CA ARG A 82 -16.05 4.04 -12.65
C ARG A 82 -15.57 2.61 -12.87
N LEU A 83 -14.75 2.08 -11.96
CA LEU A 83 -14.28 0.69 -12.01
C LEU A 83 -15.42 -0.31 -11.84
N ARG A 84 -16.36 -0.08 -10.90
CA ARG A 84 -17.56 -0.91 -10.73
C ARG A 84 -18.48 -0.89 -11.96
N CYS A 85 -18.44 0.16 -12.77
CA CYS A 85 -19.13 0.17 -14.05
C CYS A 85 -18.47 -0.71 -15.11
N MET A 86 -17.15 -0.99 -15.01
CA MET A 86 -16.37 -1.73 -16.01
C MET A 86 -16.09 -3.20 -15.62
N LEU A 87 -16.01 -3.47 -14.32
CA LEU A 87 -15.69 -4.77 -13.72
C LEU A 87 -16.89 -5.32 -12.95
N ASN A 88 -16.84 -6.60 -12.57
CA ASN A 88 -17.80 -7.13 -11.61
C ASN A 88 -17.63 -6.38 -10.27
N PRO A 89 -18.71 -5.91 -9.61
CA PRO A 89 -18.60 -5.18 -8.34
C PRO A 89 -17.81 -5.91 -7.24
N LEU A 90 -17.83 -7.25 -7.22
CA LEU A 90 -17.06 -8.05 -6.27
C LEU A 90 -15.54 -7.94 -6.49
N GLN A 91 -15.11 -7.55 -7.68
CA GLN A 91 -13.69 -7.31 -8.02
C GLN A 91 -13.21 -5.93 -7.58
N VAL A 92 -14.08 -5.05 -7.05
CA VAL A 92 -13.72 -3.67 -6.72
C VAL A 92 -14.02 -3.39 -5.25
N VAL A 93 -12.98 -3.42 -4.44
CA VAL A 93 -13.01 -3.21 -2.99
C VAL A 93 -12.65 -1.76 -2.68
N GLU A 94 -13.53 -1.09 -1.94
CA GLU A 94 -13.32 0.29 -1.52
C GLU A 94 -12.79 0.35 -0.09
N LEU A 95 -11.57 0.87 0.06
CA LEU A 95 -10.88 1.05 1.33
C LEU A 95 -11.06 2.51 1.82
N PRO A 96 -11.16 2.77 3.13
CA PRO A 96 -11.19 1.81 4.23
C PRO A 96 -12.59 1.28 4.56
N LEU A 97 -13.59 1.48 3.68
CA LEU A 97 -14.98 1.06 3.94
C LEU A 97 -15.10 -0.47 4.11
N ALA A 98 -14.29 -1.23 3.39
CA ALA A 98 -14.15 -2.67 3.53
C ALA A 98 -12.70 -3.05 3.89
N GLN A 99 -12.53 -4.21 4.52
CA GLN A 99 -11.21 -4.81 4.73
C GLN A 99 -10.73 -5.57 3.47
N PRO A 100 -9.42 -5.64 3.19
CA PRO A 100 -8.91 -6.39 2.04
C PRO A 100 -9.12 -7.91 2.13
N GLN A 101 -9.00 -8.48 3.33
CA GLN A 101 -8.88 -9.92 3.58
C GLN A 101 -10.06 -10.74 3.02
N PRO A 102 -11.34 -10.36 3.20
CA PRO A 102 -12.47 -11.12 2.65
C PRO A 102 -12.40 -11.28 1.12
N ALA A 103 -12.03 -10.23 0.39
CA ALA A 103 -11.87 -10.31 -1.06
C ALA A 103 -10.64 -11.13 -1.45
N LEU A 104 -9.53 -10.99 -0.73
CA LEU A 104 -8.34 -11.83 -0.94
C LEU A 104 -8.68 -13.32 -0.78
N ARG A 105 -9.40 -13.70 0.28
CA ARG A 105 -9.83 -15.10 0.50
C ARG A 105 -10.67 -15.64 -0.65
N LEU A 106 -11.53 -14.81 -1.23
CA LEU A 106 -12.38 -15.22 -2.34
C LEU A 106 -11.60 -15.39 -3.65
N PHE A 107 -10.62 -14.52 -3.93
CA PHE A 107 -9.98 -14.43 -5.24
C PHE A 107 -8.60 -15.11 -5.35
N LEU A 108 -7.86 -15.34 -4.26
CA LEU A 108 -6.46 -15.80 -4.35
C LEU A 108 -6.27 -17.14 -5.06
N SER A 109 -7.24 -18.04 -4.98
CA SER A 109 -7.21 -19.34 -5.68
C SER A 109 -7.44 -19.22 -7.20
N VAL A 110 -7.73 -18.02 -7.72
CA VAL A 110 -7.96 -17.80 -9.15
C VAL A 110 -6.62 -17.78 -9.90
N MET A 111 -6.49 -18.68 -10.89
CA MET A 111 -5.29 -18.75 -11.72
C MET A 111 -5.00 -17.43 -12.44
N ARG A 112 -3.72 -17.04 -12.46
CA ARG A 112 -3.20 -15.84 -13.16
C ARG A 112 -3.87 -14.53 -12.71
N LEU A 113 -4.38 -14.48 -11.48
CA LEU A 113 -4.90 -13.27 -10.84
C LEU A 113 -3.84 -12.16 -10.86
N ARG A 114 -4.28 -10.93 -11.13
CA ARG A 114 -3.52 -9.71 -10.90
C ARG A 114 -4.27 -8.84 -9.91
N ILE A 115 -3.54 -8.14 -9.06
CA ILE A 115 -4.10 -7.16 -8.13
C ILE A 115 -3.72 -5.76 -8.59
N LEU A 116 -4.65 -4.82 -8.53
CA LEU A 116 -4.40 -3.39 -8.71
C LEU A 116 -4.76 -2.66 -7.41
N VAL A 117 -3.82 -1.90 -6.86
CA VAL A 117 -4.05 -1.05 -5.69
C VAL A 117 -4.01 0.41 -6.11
N ALA A 118 -5.12 1.12 -5.97
CA ALA A 118 -5.24 2.54 -6.24
C ALA A 118 -5.19 3.32 -4.92
N GLY A 119 -4.06 4.00 -4.67
CA GLY A 119 -3.78 4.64 -3.38
C GLY A 119 -2.38 5.26 -3.33
N GLY A 120 -1.97 5.69 -2.14
CA GLY A 120 -0.56 5.97 -1.83
C GLY A 120 0.16 4.75 -1.26
N ASP A 121 1.44 4.91 -0.88
CA ASP A 121 2.27 3.80 -0.39
C ASP A 121 1.68 3.09 0.84
N GLY A 122 1.07 3.84 1.77
CA GLY A 122 0.38 3.25 2.94
C GLY A 122 -0.79 2.33 2.57
N THR A 123 -1.54 2.63 1.50
CA THR A 123 -2.59 1.75 0.99
C THR A 123 -1.99 0.47 0.41
N VAL A 124 -0.88 0.61 -0.33
CA VAL A 124 -0.18 -0.54 -0.92
C VAL A 124 0.36 -1.45 0.18
N ALA A 125 1.04 -0.89 1.19
CA ALA A 125 1.52 -1.63 2.35
C ALA A 125 0.39 -2.35 3.09
N TRP A 126 -0.77 -1.71 3.28
CA TRP A 126 -1.92 -2.36 3.91
C TRP A 126 -2.40 -3.58 3.13
N VAL A 127 -2.58 -3.46 1.80
CA VAL A 127 -3.02 -4.58 0.97
C VAL A 127 -1.98 -5.69 0.93
N LEU A 128 -0.68 -5.35 0.88
CA LEU A 128 0.41 -6.33 0.90
C LEU A 128 0.47 -7.10 2.23
N SER A 129 0.31 -6.42 3.38
CA SER A 129 0.25 -7.10 4.68
C SER A 129 -0.98 -8.01 4.79
N ALA A 130 -2.15 -7.55 4.33
CA ALA A 130 -3.36 -8.38 4.29
C ALA A 130 -3.20 -9.59 3.35
N LEU A 131 -2.44 -9.45 2.26
CA LEU A 131 -2.08 -10.55 1.38
C LEU A 131 -1.20 -11.58 2.09
N ASP A 132 -0.19 -11.15 2.86
CA ASP A 132 0.65 -12.07 3.62
C ASP A 132 -0.17 -12.86 4.64
N GLU A 133 -1.03 -12.17 5.40
CA GLU A 133 -1.92 -12.77 6.40
C GLU A 133 -2.78 -13.88 5.77
N VAL A 134 -3.49 -13.57 4.68
CA VAL A 134 -4.37 -14.56 4.03
C VAL A 134 -3.57 -15.69 3.39
N ARG A 135 -2.35 -15.42 2.90
CA ARG A 135 -1.49 -16.48 2.34
C ARG A 135 -0.96 -17.44 3.40
N GLN A 136 -0.81 -17.02 4.66
CA GLN A 136 -0.50 -17.96 5.75
C GLN A 136 -1.62 -18.98 5.95
N GLU A 137 -2.88 -18.59 5.70
CA GLU A 137 -4.03 -19.49 5.71
C GLU A 137 -4.07 -20.42 4.47
N MET A 138 -3.36 -20.07 3.39
CA MET A 138 -3.39 -20.74 2.09
C MET A 138 -1.97 -21.02 1.53
N PRO A 139 -1.17 -21.88 2.18
CA PRO A 139 0.27 -22.03 1.91
C PRO A 139 0.60 -22.49 0.47
N ASN A 140 -0.32 -23.19 -0.19
CA ASN A 140 -0.13 -23.71 -1.54
C ASN A 140 -0.48 -22.70 -2.65
N VAL A 141 -0.94 -21.50 -2.31
CA VAL A 141 -1.33 -20.48 -3.27
C VAL A 141 -0.19 -19.47 -3.47
N PRO A 142 0.33 -19.29 -4.70
CA PRO A 142 1.38 -18.31 -4.97
C PRO A 142 0.84 -16.88 -4.85
N ALA A 143 1.70 -15.93 -4.48
CA ALA A 143 1.29 -14.51 -4.45
C ALA A 143 1.00 -14.02 -5.87
N PRO A 144 -0.16 -13.40 -6.10
CA PRO A 144 -0.42 -12.70 -7.35
C PRO A 144 0.44 -11.43 -7.44
N PRO A 145 0.85 -11.01 -8.64
CA PRO A 145 1.52 -9.73 -8.82
C PRO A 145 0.58 -8.56 -8.49
N VAL A 146 1.14 -7.53 -7.85
CA VAL A 146 0.42 -6.32 -7.44
C VAL A 146 0.92 -5.13 -8.27
N ALA A 147 0.00 -4.43 -8.93
CA ALA A 147 0.25 -3.17 -9.62
C ALA A 147 -0.26 -2.00 -8.77
N VAL A 148 0.37 -0.83 -8.91
CA VAL A 148 0.04 0.37 -8.12
C VAL A 148 -0.45 1.48 -9.04
N LEU A 149 -1.69 1.93 -8.85
CA LEU A 149 -2.21 3.17 -9.44
C LEU A 149 -1.98 4.32 -8.43
N PRO A 150 -1.04 5.23 -8.69
CA PRO A 150 -0.60 6.23 -7.72
C PRO A 150 -1.64 7.33 -7.52
N LEU A 151 -2.38 7.27 -6.40
CA LEU A 151 -3.33 8.31 -5.98
C LEU A 151 -2.80 9.15 -4.79
N GLY A 152 -1.69 8.73 -4.18
CA GLY A 152 -1.09 9.42 -3.04
C GLY A 152 -0.28 10.66 -3.44
N THR A 153 0.38 11.28 -2.46
CA THR A 153 1.37 12.36 -2.71
C THR A 153 2.77 11.80 -2.91
N GLY A 154 3.15 10.81 -2.08
CA GLY A 154 4.47 10.17 -2.03
C GLY A 154 4.69 9.26 -3.22
N ASN A 155 3.95 8.16 -3.40
CA ASN A 155 3.94 7.23 -4.54
C ASN A 155 5.32 6.69 -4.97
N ASP A 156 6.25 6.50 -4.03
CA ASP A 156 7.62 6.08 -4.32
C ASP A 156 7.67 4.65 -4.90
N LEU A 157 6.84 3.72 -4.41
CA LEU A 157 6.74 2.37 -5.02
C LEU A 157 6.31 2.42 -6.47
N ALA A 158 5.29 3.25 -6.76
CA ALA A 158 4.79 3.37 -8.12
C ALA A 158 5.85 3.95 -9.07
N ARG A 159 6.77 4.80 -8.59
CA ARG A 159 7.88 5.32 -9.41
C ARG A 159 8.95 4.28 -9.65
N VAL A 160 9.43 3.62 -8.60
CA VAL A 160 10.50 2.61 -8.71
C VAL A 160 10.07 1.44 -9.58
N LEU A 161 8.79 1.04 -9.48
CA LEU A 161 8.21 -0.02 -10.31
C LEU A 161 7.76 0.46 -11.70
N GLY A 162 7.98 1.74 -12.03
CA GLY A 162 7.71 2.30 -13.36
C GLY A 162 6.23 2.53 -13.70
N TRP A 163 5.32 2.51 -12.71
CA TRP A 163 3.90 2.79 -12.90
C TRP A 163 3.60 4.29 -13.01
N ALA A 164 4.26 5.13 -12.20
CA ALA A 164 4.00 6.56 -12.17
C ALA A 164 4.47 7.31 -13.44
N ALA A 165 5.41 6.75 -14.18
CA ALA A 165 5.91 7.30 -15.45
C ALA A 165 5.05 6.92 -16.67
N LYS A 166 4.04 6.05 -16.50
CA LYS A 166 3.20 5.60 -17.63
C LYS A 166 2.18 6.66 -18.00
N ALA A 167 2.20 7.04 -19.28
CA ALA A 167 1.18 7.91 -19.86
C ALA A 167 -0.23 7.31 -19.62
N GLY A 168 -1.17 8.12 -19.13
CA GLY A 168 -2.53 7.69 -18.80
C GLY A 168 -2.73 7.16 -17.37
N TRP A 169 -1.66 6.98 -16.60
CA TRP A 169 -1.70 6.72 -15.14
C TRP A 169 -1.68 8.01 -14.32
N GLY A 170 -2.00 9.14 -14.98
CA GLY A 170 -1.61 10.50 -14.63
C GLY A 170 -2.20 11.08 -13.34
N LEU A 171 -1.50 12.13 -12.90
CA LEU A 171 -1.57 12.93 -11.65
C LEU A 171 -2.96 13.42 -11.22
N GLU A 172 -3.97 13.28 -12.08
CA GLU A 172 -5.37 13.63 -11.83
C GLU A 172 -6.29 12.41 -12.01
N PRO A 173 -6.72 11.77 -10.90
CA PRO A 173 -7.55 10.56 -10.92
C PRO A 173 -8.83 10.68 -11.77
N ALA A 174 -9.42 11.88 -11.89
CA ALA A 174 -10.60 12.13 -12.72
C ALA A 174 -10.39 11.76 -14.21
N ASN A 175 -9.17 11.93 -14.74
CA ASN A 175 -8.86 11.77 -16.16
C ASN A 175 -8.08 10.49 -16.47
N VAL A 176 -7.94 9.58 -15.51
CA VAL A 176 -7.26 8.29 -15.72
C VAL A 176 -8.03 7.46 -16.75
N ASP A 177 -7.33 6.99 -17.79
CA ASP A 177 -7.87 6.03 -18.77
C ASP A 177 -7.81 4.61 -18.19
N LEU A 178 -8.92 4.17 -17.61
CA LEU A 178 -9.03 2.86 -16.98
C LEU A 178 -8.88 1.70 -17.98
N THR A 179 -9.22 1.89 -19.25
CA THR A 179 -9.03 0.87 -20.27
C THR A 179 -7.55 0.64 -20.52
N ARG A 180 -6.77 1.73 -20.60
CA ARG A 180 -5.32 1.66 -20.71
C ARG A 180 -4.66 1.09 -19.46
N VAL A 181 -5.06 1.55 -18.26
CA VAL A 181 -4.57 1.00 -16.99
C VAL A 181 -4.78 -0.52 -16.94
N MET A 182 -6.00 -0.99 -17.23
CA MET A 182 -6.30 -2.43 -17.25
C MET A 182 -5.47 -3.21 -18.27
N ARG A 183 -5.22 -2.65 -19.45
CA ARG A 183 -4.37 -3.26 -20.49
C ARG A 183 -2.90 -3.32 -20.05
N ASP A 184 -2.40 -2.27 -19.43
CA ASP A 184 -1.03 -2.18 -18.94
C ASP A 184 -0.81 -3.16 -17.77
N VAL A 185 -1.78 -3.25 -16.86
CA VAL A 185 -1.79 -4.27 -15.79
C VAL A 185 -1.89 -5.66 -16.38
N GLU A 186 -2.68 -5.90 -17.43
CA GLU A 186 -2.78 -7.20 -18.07
C GLU A 186 -1.44 -7.62 -18.70
N ARG A 187 -0.71 -6.68 -19.33
CA ARG A 187 0.49 -6.96 -20.14
C ARG A 187 1.82 -6.79 -19.39
N SER A 188 1.83 -6.25 -18.19
CA SER A 188 3.08 -5.98 -17.48
C SER A 188 3.89 -7.23 -17.16
N THR A 189 5.21 -7.04 -17.10
CA THR A 189 6.16 -7.97 -16.50
C THR A 189 6.05 -7.92 -14.97
N VAL A 190 6.51 -8.99 -14.33
CA VAL A 190 6.55 -9.08 -12.86
C VAL A 190 7.97 -8.72 -12.42
N ALA A 191 8.06 -7.89 -11.39
CA ALA A 191 9.29 -7.61 -10.67
C ALA A 191 9.12 -8.10 -9.22
N LEU A 192 10.20 -8.56 -8.61
CA LEU A 192 10.22 -8.93 -7.20
C LEU A 192 10.41 -7.67 -6.34
N LEU A 193 9.77 -7.65 -5.18
CA LEU A 193 9.90 -6.60 -4.17
C LEU A 193 10.33 -7.27 -2.87
N ASP A 194 11.50 -6.90 -2.37
CA ASP A 194 11.93 -7.29 -1.03
C ASP A 194 11.04 -6.60 0.00
N ARG A 195 10.68 -7.29 1.07
CA ARG A 195 9.86 -6.74 2.15
C ARG A 195 10.49 -7.11 3.48
N TRP A 196 10.94 -6.10 4.20
CA TRP A 196 11.79 -6.30 5.38
C TRP A 196 10.93 -6.31 6.63
N GLN A 197 11.14 -7.27 7.52
CA GLN A 197 10.56 -7.24 8.85
C GLN A 197 11.48 -6.46 9.79
N VAL A 198 10.98 -5.36 10.34
CA VAL A 198 11.67 -4.52 11.32
C VAL A 198 11.11 -4.85 12.70
N THR A 199 11.99 -5.30 13.59
CA THR A 199 11.64 -5.61 14.99
C THR A 199 12.14 -4.51 15.90
N PHE A 200 11.25 -3.99 16.74
CA PHE A 200 11.52 -3.03 17.80
C PHE A 200 11.59 -3.77 19.11
N SER A 201 12.67 -3.60 19.86
CA SER A 201 12.82 -4.15 21.20
C SER A 201 13.20 -3.00 22.14
N PRO A 202 12.45 -2.78 23.24
CA PRO A 202 12.86 -1.80 24.23
C PRO A 202 14.21 -2.19 24.84
N HIS A 203 14.98 -1.19 25.26
CA HIS A 203 16.26 -1.39 25.94
C HIS A 203 16.09 -2.14 27.28
N ASP A 204 15.07 -1.74 28.04
CA ASP A 204 14.67 -2.43 29.26
C ASP A 204 13.83 -3.64 28.86
N GLN A 205 14.30 -4.83 29.20
CA GLN A 205 13.81 -6.16 28.79
C GLN A 205 12.35 -6.46 29.21
N GLN A 206 11.39 -5.64 28.83
CA GLN A 206 9.97 -5.96 28.89
C GLN A 206 9.60 -6.68 27.59
N PRO A 207 9.48 -8.02 27.59
CA PRO A 207 9.21 -8.80 26.39
C PRO A 207 7.88 -8.43 25.72
N ASN A 208 6.97 -7.78 26.45
CA ASN A 208 5.62 -7.46 25.97
C ASN A 208 5.54 -6.14 25.18
N ALA A 209 6.62 -5.36 25.10
CA ALA A 209 6.65 -4.08 24.38
C ALA A 209 7.41 -4.12 23.04
N SER A 210 7.80 -5.32 22.58
CA SER A 210 8.40 -5.47 21.26
C SER A 210 7.36 -5.34 20.15
N GLY A 211 7.62 -4.49 19.16
CA GLY A 211 6.76 -4.31 17.99
C GLY A 211 7.41 -4.89 16.74
N GLN A 212 6.62 -5.35 15.79
CA GLN A 212 7.09 -5.68 14.44
C GLN A 212 6.39 -4.81 13.41
N ARG A 213 7.12 -4.40 12.37
CA ARG A 213 6.59 -3.67 11.21
C ARG A 213 7.19 -4.24 9.93
N ILE A 214 6.42 -4.22 8.86
CA ILE A 214 6.93 -4.53 7.53
C ILE A 214 7.33 -3.22 6.86
N LEU A 215 8.53 -3.20 6.31
CA LEU A 215 9.10 -2.10 5.57
C LEU A 215 9.07 -2.43 4.08
N ASN A 216 8.32 -1.63 3.32
CA ASN A 216 8.24 -1.76 1.87
C ASN A 216 9.11 -0.72 1.16
N ASN A 217 9.23 0.49 1.70
CA ASN A 217 9.91 1.60 1.02
C ASN A 217 11.15 2.06 1.76
N TYR A 218 10.94 2.81 2.83
CA TYR A 218 11.98 3.36 3.68
C TYR A 218 11.46 3.57 5.10
N TYR A 219 12.39 3.53 6.04
CA TYR A 219 12.11 3.74 7.45
C TYR A 219 12.94 4.91 7.96
N GLY A 220 12.27 5.91 8.53
CA GLY A 220 12.87 7.16 8.98
C GLY A 220 12.93 7.29 10.49
N VAL A 221 14.03 7.84 10.98
CA VAL A 221 14.23 8.24 12.38
C VAL A 221 14.70 9.68 12.40
N GLY A 222 14.22 10.49 13.34
CA GLY A 222 14.65 11.89 13.51
C GLY A 222 13.76 12.89 12.76
N VAL A 223 14.38 13.89 12.11
CA VAL A 223 13.65 15.00 11.47
C VAL A 223 12.62 14.52 10.45
N ASP A 224 12.98 13.58 9.57
CA ASP A 224 12.04 12.99 8.59
C ASP A 224 10.80 12.41 9.29
N ALA A 225 11.03 11.61 10.33
CA ALA A 225 9.96 10.99 11.09
C ALA A 225 9.05 12.00 11.79
N LYS A 226 9.64 13.07 12.34
CA LYS A 226 8.89 14.17 12.95
C LYS A 226 8.02 14.88 11.91
N VAL A 227 8.57 15.20 10.74
CA VAL A 227 7.83 15.86 9.65
C VAL A 227 6.72 14.97 9.12
N ALA A 228 6.98 13.67 8.91
CA ALA A 228 5.97 12.71 8.50
C ALA A 228 4.82 12.60 9.52
N PHE A 229 5.14 12.58 10.82
CA PHE A 229 4.14 12.60 11.88
C PHE A 229 3.29 13.89 11.87
N MET A 230 3.92 15.06 11.79
CA MET A 230 3.21 16.34 11.72
C MET A 230 2.30 16.43 10.49
N MET A 231 2.80 16.00 9.33
CA MET A 231 2.02 15.95 8.10
C MET A 231 0.80 15.02 8.23
N HIS A 232 0.95 13.88 8.90
CA HIS A 232 -0.17 12.99 9.18
C HIS A 232 -1.19 13.65 10.10
N SER A 233 -0.76 14.24 11.23
CA SER A 233 -1.66 14.92 12.18
C SER A 233 -2.42 16.08 11.54
N LEU A 234 -1.75 16.90 10.72
CA LEU A 234 -2.37 18.01 10.02
C LEU A 234 -3.35 17.53 8.95
N ARG A 235 -3.05 16.43 8.25
CA ARG A 235 -3.97 15.81 7.27
C ARG A 235 -5.25 15.30 7.91
N GLU A 236 -5.15 14.68 9.09
CA GLU A 236 -6.33 14.23 9.84
C GLU A 236 -7.15 15.41 10.36
N THR A 237 -6.49 16.50 10.76
CA THR A 237 -7.16 17.69 11.32
C THR A 237 -7.79 18.58 10.24
N TYR A 238 -7.12 18.75 9.10
CA TYR A 238 -7.53 19.66 8.02
C TYR A 238 -7.58 18.95 6.65
N PRO A 239 -8.37 17.89 6.47
CA PRO A 239 -8.34 17.06 5.26
C PRO A 239 -8.59 17.85 3.96
N THR A 240 -9.36 18.94 4.02
CA THR A 240 -9.65 19.80 2.87
C THR A 240 -8.43 20.58 2.37
N ALA A 241 -7.47 20.88 3.24
CA ALA A 241 -6.22 21.58 2.90
C ALA A 241 -5.22 20.67 2.17
N PHE A 242 -5.40 19.34 2.24
CA PHE A 242 -4.45 18.35 1.70
C PHE A 242 -4.93 17.63 0.43
N LYS A 243 -5.83 18.24 -0.33
CA LYS A 243 -6.40 17.65 -1.56
C LYS A 243 -5.44 17.68 -2.75
N SER A 244 -4.53 18.65 -2.81
CA SER A 244 -3.59 18.82 -3.93
C SER A 244 -2.27 18.11 -3.65
N GLN A 245 -1.82 17.26 -4.57
CA GLN A 245 -0.49 16.64 -4.46
C GLN A 245 0.63 17.68 -4.43
N VAL A 246 0.55 18.74 -5.25
CA VAL A 246 1.53 19.84 -5.27
C VAL A 246 1.51 20.60 -3.95
N GLY A 247 0.32 20.96 -3.46
CA GLY A 247 0.17 21.63 -2.17
C GLY A 247 0.74 20.78 -1.02
N ASN A 248 0.48 19.47 -1.03
CA ASN A 248 1.00 18.54 -0.04
C ASN A 248 2.53 18.46 -0.04
N LYS A 249 3.16 18.55 -1.22
CA LYS A 249 4.63 18.60 -1.34
C LYS A 249 5.18 19.90 -0.78
N LEU A 250 4.55 21.04 -1.09
CA LEU A 250 4.95 22.35 -0.53
C LEU A 250 4.86 22.37 0.99
N TRP A 251 3.78 21.84 1.56
CA TRP A 251 3.64 21.66 3.01
C TRP A 251 4.76 20.81 3.60
N TYR A 252 5.08 19.67 2.96
CA TYR A 252 6.15 18.79 3.41
C TYR A 252 7.51 19.51 3.41
N THR A 253 7.83 20.19 2.31
CA THR A 253 9.08 20.97 2.15
C THR A 253 9.18 22.09 3.18
N GLY A 254 8.10 22.85 3.40
CA GLY A 254 8.07 23.95 4.36
C GLY A 254 8.27 23.47 5.80
N MET A 255 7.60 22.38 6.20
CA MET A 255 7.79 21.78 7.53
C MET A 255 9.20 21.23 7.70
N GLY A 256 9.72 20.51 6.70
CA GLY A 256 11.09 19.97 6.74
C GLY A 256 12.15 21.07 6.84
N ALA A 257 12.00 22.17 6.10
CA ALA A 257 12.89 23.31 6.19
C ALA A 257 12.83 23.99 7.57
N SER A 258 11.63 24.21 8.12
CA SER A 258 11.43 24.78 9.45
C SER A 258 12.10 23.94 10.53
N GLU A 259 11.85 22.63 10.53
CA GLU A 259 12.43 21.71 11.52
C GLU A 259 13.95 21.62 11.43
N SER A 260 14.50 21.67 10.21
CA SER A 260 15.94 21.68 9.98
C SER A 260 16.62 22.97 10.44
N LEU A 261 15.90 24.11 10.39
CA LEU A 261 16.40 25.38 10.90
C LEU A 261 16.40 25.45 12.43
N VAL A 262 15.42 24.81 13.07
CA VAL A 262 15.25 24.81 14.54
C VAL A 262 16.10 23.73 15.23
N HIS A 263 16.81 22.88 14.48
CA HIS A 263 17.70 21.85 15.04
C HIS A 263 17.00 20.87 16.00
N SER A 264 15.75 20.56 15.66
CA SER A 264 14.82 19.78 16.50
C SER A 264 15.30 18.37 16.85
N CYS A 265 16.29 17.82 16.14
CA CYS A 265 16.86 16.51 16.43
C CYS A 265 18.40 16.53 16.48
N SER A 266 18.99 17.67 16.84
CA SER A 266 20.45 17.85 16.92
C SER A 266 21.18 16.92 17.90
N SER A 267 20.48 16.30 18.85
CA SER A 267 21.04 15.32 19.79
C SER A 267 20.90 13.87 19.33
N LEU A 268 20.26 13.58 18.19
CA LEU A 268 19.89 12.21 17.80
C LEU A 268 21.08 11.24 17.82
N PHE A 269 22.23 11.66 17.30
CA PHE A 269 23.46 10.85 17.26
C PHE A 269 23.99 10.45 18.65
N LYS A 270 23.72 11.25 19.69
CA LYS A 270 24.17 10.97 21.07
C LYS A 270 23.38 9.83 21.71
N HIS A 271 22.16 9.62 21.25
CA HIS A 271 21.22 8.67 21.82
C HIS A 271 20.98 7.47 20.91
N LEU A 272 21.77 7.31 19.84
CA LEU A 272 21.53 6.30 18.83
C LEU A 272 22.82 5.57 18.43
N GLN A 273 22.83 4.26 18.67
CA GLN A 273 23.83 3.35 18.12
C GLN A 273 23.18 2.50 17.03
N ILE A 274 23.83 2.45 15.86
CA ILE A 274 23.41 1.59 14.75
C ILE A 274 24.40 0.46 14.61
N GLU A 275 23.89 -0.75 14.54
CA GLU A 275 24.66 -1.95 14.22
C GLU A 275 24.07 -2.59 12.95
N CYS A 276 24.89 -2.78 11.93
CA CYS A 276 24.52 -3.39 10.66
C CYS A 276 25.37 -4.64 10.45
N ASP A 277 24.71 -5.80 10.37
CA ASP A 277 25.36 -7.11 10.16
C ASP A 277 26.49 -7.41 11.17
N GLY A 278 26.33 -6.93 12.41
CA GLY A 278 27.29 -7.10 13.50
C GLY A 278 28.34 -5.99 13.61
N GLU A 279 28.39 -5.06 12.65
CA GLU A 279 29.30 -3.91 12.67
C GLU A 279 28.60 -2.67 13.21
N VAL A 280 29.19 -2.03 14.21
CA VAL A 280 28.70 -0.75 14.73
C VAL A 280 29.09 0.36 13.76
N LEU A 281 28.10 1.12 13.31
CA LEU A 281 28.31 2.26 12.42
C LEU A 281 28.59 3.52 13.24
N GLU A 282 29.67 4.22 12.91
CA GLU A 282 29.95 5.55 13.46
C GLU A 282 29.08 6.60 12.78
N LEU A 283 28.23 7.27 13.57
CA LEU A 283 27.37 8.34 13.08
C LEU A 283 28.09 9.69 13.16
N PRO A 284 28.02 10.53 12.10
CA PRO A 284 28.50 11.90 12.19
C PRO A 284 27.78 12.70 13.29
N GLU A 285 28.51 13.55 14.00
CA GLU A 285 28.04 14.35 15.15
C GLU A 285 26.93 15.38 14.82
N HIS A 286 26.51 15.49 13.57
CA HIS A 286 25.49 16.43 13.12
C HIS A 286 24.30 15.73 12.45
N VAL A 287 24.20 14.40 12.58
CA VAL A 287 23.08 13.65 12.03
C VAL A 287 21.83 13.94 12.85
N GLU A 288 20.83 14.51 12.18
CA GLU A 288 19.49 14.78 12.75
C GLU A 288 18.42 13.83 12.21
N GLY A 289 18.79 12.96 11.28
CA GLY A 289 17.90 11.96 10.74
C GLY A 289 18.62 10.82 10.03
N ILE A 290 18.02 9.63 10.12
CA ILE A 290 18.49 8.42 9.47
C ILE A 290 17.37 7.86 8.62
N LEU A 291 17.74 7.41 7.43
CA LEU A 291 16.85 6.73 6.50
C LEU A 291 17.43 5.36 6.18
N VAL A 292 16.62 4.33 6.43
CA VAL A 292 16.88 2.96 5.99
C VAL A 292 16.07 2.74 4.72
N LEU A 293 16.73 2.44 3.60
CA LEU A 293 16.09 2.34 2.29
C LEU A 293 15.97 0.88 1.83
N ASN A 294 14.76 0.48 1.44
CA ASN A 294 14.50 -0.77 0.70
C ASN A 294 14.38 -0.52 -0.82
N ILE A 295 13.94 0.67 -1.21
CA ILE A 295 13.81 1.08 -2.62
C ILE A 295 14.80 2.19 -2.98
N THR A 296 15.08 2.35 -4.27
CA THR A 296 16.08 3.32 -4.79
C THR A 296 15.58 4.77 -4.82
N SER A 297 14.40 5.08 -4.27
CA SER A 297 13.85 6.44 -4.25
C SER A 297 13.24 6.79 -2.90
N PHE A 298 13.38 8.04 -2.51
CA PHE A 298 12.74 8.63 -1.34
C PHE A 298 12.24 10.03 -1.72
N MET A 299 10.97 10.34 -1.45
CA MET A 299 10.39 11.69 -1.56
C MET A 299 10.53 12.35 -2.94
N GLU A 300 10.42 11.63 -4.07
CA GLU A 300 10.51 12.22 -5.43
C GLU A 300 11.81 12.96 -5.81
N TRP A 301 12.82 13.11 -4.94
CA TRP A 301 13.95 13.98 -5.21
C TRP A 301 14.96 13.36 -6.18
N THR A 302 14.88 13.77 -7.43
CA THR A 302 15.99 13.73 -8.39
C THR A 302 16.87 14.97 -8.17
N ALA A 303 18.07 14.77 -7.61
CA ALA A 303 19.30 15.57 -7.72
C ALA A 303 19.33 17.10 -7.46
N ALA A 304 18.23 17.86 -7.53
CA ALA A 304 18.30 19.33 -7.65
C ALA A 304 18.29 20.11 -6.31
N ALA A 305 17.83 19.55 -5.19
CA ALA A 305 17.92 20.24 -3.87
C ALA A 305 19.06 19.74 -2.97
N LEU A 306 19.95 18.89 -3.49
CA LEU A 306 21.22 18.56 -2.83
C LEU A 306 22.24 19.71 -2.88
N GLN A 307 21.81 20.94 -3.22
CA GLN A 307 22.59 22.16 -3.08
C GLN A 307 22.51 22.80 -1.68
N VAL A 308 21.91 22.13 -0.68
CA VAL A 308 22.23 22.37 0.74
C VAL A 308 23.20 21.27 1.21
N ARG A 309 24.42 21.33 0.68
CA ARG A 309 25.46 20.30 0.75
C ARG A 309 26.14 20.14 2.12
N LYS A 310 25.45 20.39 3.24
CA LYS A 310 26.04 20.30 4.59
C LYS A 310 25.30 19.40 5.59
N ARG A 311 24.05 18.99 5.37
CA ARG A 311 23.24 18.23 6.37
C ARG A 311 22.21 17.29 5.73
N ALA A 312 22.65 16.33 4.92
CA ALA A 312 21.78 15.25 4.43
C ALA A 312 21.55 14.20 5.54
N PRO A 313 20.39 13.51 5.58
CA PRO A 313 20.23 12.36 6.47
C PRO A 313 21.27 11.28 6.15
N PHE A 314 21.73 10.54 7.15
CA PHE A 314 22.61 9.40 6.90
C PHE A 314 21.81 8.32 6.18
N LEU A 315 22.16 8.06 4.92
CA LEU A 315 21.48 7.10 4.07
C LEU A 315 22.12 5.72 4.26
N ILE A 316 21.34 4.77 4.78
CA ILE A 316 21.73 3.36 4.79
C ILE A 316 21.05 2.70 3.61
N GLN A 317 21.83 2.47 2.54
CA GLN A 317 21.39 1.75 1.36
C GLN A 317 22.33 0.58 1.12
N ARG A 318 21.90 -0.64 1.45
CA ARG A 318 22.62 -1.85 1.07
C ARG A 318 22.17 -2.27 -0.33
N ARG A 319 23.10 -2.35 -1.27
CA ARG A 319 22.87 -3.01 -2.56
C ARG A 319 23.03 -4.51 -2.32
N VAL A 320 21.93 -5.25 -2.21
CA VAL A 320 22.01 -6.71 -2.28
C VAL A 320 22.35 -7.05 -3.74
N THR A 321 23.64 -7.31 -4.01
CA THR A 321 24.03 -7.91 -5.28
C THR A 321 23.50 -9.34 -5.33
N ALA A 322 22.87 -9.70 -6.44
CA ALA A 322 22.19 -10.99 -6.64
C ALA A 322 23.08 -12.23 -6.38
N GLU A 323 24.40 -12.05 -6.26
CA GLU A 323 25.37 -13.11 -5.97
C GLU A 323 25.38 -13.58 -4.50
N ARG A 324 24.75 -12.85 -3.57
CA ARG A 324 24.76 -13.21 -2.14
C ARG A 324 23.36 -13.22 -1.53
N ILE A 325 22.48 -14.05 -2.10
CA ILE A 325 21.31 -14.55 -1.36
C ILE A 325 21.80 -15.74 -0.52
N THR A 326 22.55 -15.45 0.55
CA THR A 326 22.70 -16.40 1.64
C THR A 326 21.46 -16.25 2.54
N ASN A 327 20.97 -17.34 3.12
CA ASN A 327 19.88 -17.34 4.12
C ASN A 327 20.25 -16.58 5.42
N GLU A 328 21.29 -15.76 5.41
CA GLU A 328 21.67 -14.87 6.50
C GLU A 328 20.82 -13.61 6.38
N ALA A 329 19.74 -13.55 7.14
CA ALA A 329 18.92 -12.34 7.25
C ALA A 329 19.82 -11.14 7.57
N ALA A 330 19.79 -10.11 6.73
CA ALA A 330 20.46 -8.84 7.03
C ALA A 330 19.89 -8.30 8.35
N ARG A 331 20.77 -7.93 9.29
CA ARG A 331 20.38 -7.48 10.63
C ARG A 331 20.72 -6.02 10.78
N LEU A 332 19.70 -5.18 10.92
CA LEU A 332 19.85 -3.80 11.37
C LEU A 332 19.32 -3.70 12.79
N LYS A 333 20.16 -3.25 13.72
CA LYS A 333 19.79 -3.01 15.11
C LYS A 333 20.01 -1.54 15.44
N LEU A 334 18.93 -0.86 15.79
CA LEU A 334 18.94 0.51 16.29
C LEU A 334 18.78 0.44 17.81
N ARG A 335 19.77 0.97 18.55
CA ARG A 335 19.71 1.05 20.02
C ARG A 335 19.58 2.50 20.43
N PHE A 336 18.56 2.78 21.25
CA PHE A 336 18.32 4.10 21.81
C PHE A 336 18.63 4.11 23.30
N ASP A 337 19.27 5.17 23.78
CA ASP A 337 19.51 5.35 25.21
C ASP A 337 18.21 5.76 25.93
N SER A 338 17.93 5.18 27.10
CA SER A 338 16.57 5.08 27.66
C SER A 338 15.92 6.39 28.12
N ALA A 339 16.67 7.50 28.13
CA ALA A 339 16.22 8.78 28.68
C ALA A 339 15.34 9.63 27.74
N GLU A 340 15.45 9.48 26.41
CA GLU A 340 14.64 10.23 25.45
C GLU A 340 14.14 9.28 24.35
N ARG A 341 12.82 9.12 24.18
CA ARG A 341 12.26 8.34 23.07
C ARG A 341 12.27 9.20 21.80
N PRO A 342 13.11 8.91 20.80
CA PRO A 342 13.05 9.68 19.55
C PRO A 342 11.77 9.36 18.79
N LYS A 343 11.27 10.36 18.07
CA LYS A 343 10.13 10.18 17.18
C LYS A 343 10.56 9.29 16.00
N VAL A 344 9.79 8.23 15.80
CA VAL A 344 9.97 7.23 14.75
C VAL A 344 8.82 7.36 13.76
N SER A 345 9.10 7.21 12.46
CA SER A 345 8.05 7.11 11.45
C SER A 345 8.42 6.08 10.40
N SER A 346 7.47 5.21 10.09
CA SER A 346 7.50 4.41 8.88
C SER A 346 6.60 5.08 7.85
N ALA A 347 7.16 5.52 6.73
CA ALA A 347 6.36 5.86 5.56
C ALA A 347 6.18 4.60 4.70
N ALA A 348 5.42 3.63 5.25
CA ALA A 348 4.95 2.40 4.60
C ALA A 348 5.98 1.40 4.05
#